data_AF-A0A257NSP5-F1
#
_entry.id   AF-A0A257NSP5-F1
#
_cell.length_a   1.000
_cell.length_b   1.000
_cell.length_c   1.000
_cell.angle_alpha   90.00
_cell.angle_beta   90.00
_cell.angle_gamma   90.00
#
_symmetry.space_group_name_H-M   'P 1'
#
loop_
_entity.id
_entity.type
_entity.pdbx_description
1 polymer ?
#
loop_
_entity_poly.entity_id
_entity_poly.type
_entity_poly.pdbx_seq_one_letter_code
_entity_poly.pdbx_strand_id
1 'polypeptide(L)'
;MAHPKTERTLVIVKPDGIQRALIGEIMKRYERLGLKLVGLKMLVPSEKMIEEHYLLDTNWKKNVGEKSIASYVKKGETPPSTDPIEV
;
A
#
# COMPACT_ATOMS: atom_id res chain seq x y z
N MET A 1 3.15 27.20 -5.89
CA MET A 1 2.52 25.90 -5.56
C MET A 1 1.26 25.74 -6.42
N ALA A 2 1.00 24.56 -6.97
CA ALA A 2 -0.26 24.31 -7.67
C ALA A 2 -1.43 24.51 -6.68
N HIS A 3 -2.54 25.08 -7.13
CA HIS A 3 -3.73 25.20 -6.29
C HIS A 3 -4.16 23.79 -5.85
N PRO A 4 -4.51 23.52 -4.57
CA PRO A 4 -4.85 22.17 -4.08
C PRO A 4 -6.04 21.52 -4.81
N LYS A 5 -6.77 22.29 -5.63
CA LYS A 5 -7.88 21.84 -6.49
C LYS A 5 -7.39 20.96 -7.65
N THR A 6 -6.12 21.04 -8.02
CA THR A 6 -5.55 20.24 -9.12
C THR A 6 -4.66 19.11 -8.66
N GLU A 7 -4.38 19.01 -7.35
CA GLU A 7 -3.60 17.91 -6.79
C GLU A 7 -4.32 16.58 -7.01
N ARG A 8 -3.54 15.53 -7.26
CA ARG A 8 -4.04 14.18 -7.49
C ARG A 8 -3.24 13.19 -6.66
N THR A 9 -3.93 12.19 -6.13
CA THR A 9 -3.31 11.07 -5.45
C THR A 9 -3.85 9.76 -5.99
N LEU A 10 -3.05 8.70 -5.87
CA LEU A 10 -3.44 7.34 -6.21
C LEU A 10 -3.91 6.62 -4.94
N VAL A 11 -5.10 6.02 -5.02
CA VAL A 11 -5.63 5.16 -3.95
C VAL A 11 -5.79 3.75 -4.52
N ILE A 12 -5.26 2.76 -3.80
CA ILE A 12 -5.31 1.35 -4.19
C ILE A 12 -6.14 0.59 -3.15
N VAL A 13 -7.22 -0.04 -3.60
CA VAL A 13 -7.93 -1.05 -2.80
C VAL A 13 -7.23 -2.39 -3.02
N LYS A 14 -6.56 -2.88 -1.99
CA LYS A 14 -5.83 -4.14 -2.01
C LYS A 14 -6.78 -5.36 -2.12
N PRO A 15 -6.27 -6.56 -2.48
CA PRO A 15 -7.11 -7.75 -2.67
C PRO A 15 -8.02 -8.08 -1.48
N ASP A 16 -7.54 -7.90 -0.26
CA ASP A 16 -8.31 -8.09 0.98
C ASP A 16 -9.51 -7.13 1.09
N GLY A 17 -9.34 -5.87 0.67
CA GLY A 17 -10.43 -4.89 0.62
C GLY A 17 -11.49 -5.24 -0.41
N ILE A 18 -11.07 -5.83 -1.54
CA ILE A 18 -11.98 -6.33 -2.58
C ILE A 18 -12.75 -7.55 -2.05
N GLN A 19 -12.06 -8.54 -1.48
CA GLN A 19 -12.67 -9.76 -0.92
C GLN A 19 -13.69 -9.46 0.18
N ARG A 20 -13.49 -8.39 0.94
CA ARG A 20 -14.40 -7.91 1.98
C ARG A 20 -15.51 -6.98 1.46
N ALA A 21 -15.64 -6.82 0.15
CA ALA A 21 -16.62 -5.96 -0.51
C ALA A 21 -16.60 -4.49 -0.06
N LEU A 22 -15.40 -3.93 0.22
CA LEU A 22 -15.26 -2.58 0.79
C LEU A 22 -15.13 -1.45 -0.24
N ILE A 23 -15.14 -1.75 -1.55
CA ILE A 23 -14.90 -0.77 -2.62
C ILE A 23 -15.89 0.42 -2.50
N GLY A 24 -17.19 0.15 -2.40
CA GLY A 24 -18.21 1.20 -2.32
C GLY A 24 -18.11 2.04 -1.05
N GLU A 25 -17.82 1.41 0.10
CA GLU A 25 -17.63 2.12 1.37
C GLU A 25 -16.41 3.04 1.33
N ILE A 26 -15.31 2.60 0.72
CA ILE A 26 -14.11 3.40 0.54
C ILE A 26 -14.39 4.59 -0.39
N MET A 27 -15.02 4.37 -1.55
CA MET A 27 -15.37 5.44 -2.49
C MET A 27 -16.28 6.49 -1.83
N LYS A 28 -17.30 6.06 -1.11
CA LYS A 28 -18.24 6.93 -0.39
C LYS A 28 -17.53 7.88 0.58
N ARG A 29 -16.44 7.44 1.22
CA ARG A 29 -15.65 8.31 2.12
C ARG A 29 -14.98 9.45 1.37
N TYR A 30 -14.38 9.17 0.21
CA TYR A 30 -13.74 10.20 -0.61
C TYR A 30 -14.77 11.20 -1.15
N GLU A 31 -15.90 10.71 -1.67
CA GLU A 31 -16.96 11.57 -2.19
C GLU A 31 -17.57 12.46 -1.10
N ARG A 32 -17.80 11.93 0.11
CA ARG A 32 -18.31 12.70 1.25
C ARG A 32 -17.34 13.79 1.73
N LEU A 33 -16.04 13.61 1.53
CA LEU A 33 -15.04 14.65 1.80
C LEU A 33 -15.02 15.75 0.72
N GLY A 34 -15.78 15.57 -0.38
CA GLY A 34 -15.80 16.49 -1.52
C GLY A 34 -14.65 16.26 -2.52
N LEU A 35 -13.92 15.14 -2.39
CA LEU A 35 -12.86 14.79 -3.33
C LEU A 35 -13.47 14.26 -4.63
N LYS A 36 -12.92 14.72 -5.76
CA LYS A 36 -13.36 14.29 -7.09
C LYS A 36 -12.60 13.04 -7.51
N LEU A 37 -13.32 11.95 -7.77
CA LEU A 37 -12.77 10.80 -8.48
C LEU A 37 -12.52 11.17 -9.94
N VAL A 38 -11.27 11.08 -10.38
CA VAL A 38 -10.84 11.47 -11.75
C VAL A 38 -10.50 10.27 -12.63
N GLY A 39 -10.46 9.06 -12.06
CA GLY A 39 -10.21 7.82 -12.78
C GLY A 39 -10.39 6.61 -11.88
N LEU A 40 -10.75 5.47 -12.47
CA LEU A 40 -10.92 4.19 -11.78
C LEU A 40 -10.49 3.06 -12.73
N LYS A 41 -9.80 2.05 -12.20
CA LYS A 41 -9.42 0.85 -12.96
C LYS A 41 -9.36 -0.34 -12.02
N MET A 42 -10.03 -1.43 -12.38
CA MET A 42 -9.84 -2.74 -11.77
C MET A 42 -8.85 -3.53 -12.63
N LEU A 43 -7.83 -4.11 -12.01
CA LEU A 43 -6.83 -4.91 -12.69
C LEU A 43 -6.21 -5.91 -11.73
N VAL A 44 -5.64 -6.97 -12.31
CA VAL A 44 -4.70 -7.85 -11.62
C VAL A 44 -3.30 -7.42 -12.07
N PRO A 45 -2.44 -6.92 -11.17
CA PRO A 45 -1.13 -6.42 -11.55
C PRO A 45 -0.18 -7.58 -11.85
N SER A 46 0.74 -7.39 -12.79
CA SER A 46 1.87 -8.30 -12.97
C SER A 46 2.88 -8.08 -11.85
N GLU A 47 3.73 -9.09 -11.59
CA GLU A 47 4.82 -8.99 -10.62
C GLU A 47 5.73 -7.79 -10.89
N LYS A 48 6.17 -7.61 -12.14
CA LYS A 48 6.95 -6.44 -12.58
C LYS A 48 6.28 -5.10 -12.22
N MET A 49 4.96 -4.99 -12.36
CA MET A 49 4.24 -3.76 -12.02
C MET A 49 4.25 -3.47 -10.52
N ILE A 50 4.24 -4.52 -9.68
CA ILE A 50 4.35 -4.39 -8.22
C ILE A 50 5.75 -3.97 -7.81
N GLU A 51 6.79 -4.56 -8.42
CA GLU A 51 8.18 -4.18 -8.18
C GLU A 51 8.44 -2.71 -8.52
N GLU A 52 7.94 -2.27 -9.68
CA GLU A 52 8.01 -0.87 -10.12
C GLU A 52 7.21 0.06 -9.20
N HIS A 53 6.04 -0.37 -8.71
CA HIS A 53 5.21 0.44 -7.83
C HIS A 53 5.86 0.71 -6.47
N TYR A 54 6.46 -0.31 -5.86
CA TYR A 54 7.08 -0.18 -4.54
C TYR A 54 8.51 0.34 -4.58
N LEU A 55 9.09 0.51 -5.78
CA LEU A 55 10.48 0.94 -5.97
C LEU A 55 11.38 0.20 -5.00
N LEU A 56 11.40 -1.14 -5.13
CA LEU A 56 12.06 -2.07 -4.22
C LEU A 56 13.60 -1.91 -4.20
N ASP A 57 14.07 -0.72 -3.90
CA ASP A 57 15.47 -0.44 -3.63
C ASP A 57 15.91 -1.17 -2.36
N THR A 58 17.20 -1.44 -2.28
CA THR A 58 17.79 -2.22 -1.20
C THR A 58 17.60 -1.57 0.17
N ASN A 59 17.54 -0.24 0.23
CA ASN A 59 17.35 0.49 1.48
C ASN A 59 15.91 0.38 1.97
N TRP A 60 14.92 0.45 1.07
CA TRP A 60 13.51 0.29 1.40
C TRP A 60 13.24 -1.11 1.94
N LYS A 61 13.73 -2.16 1.25
CA LYS A 61 13.58 -3.55 1.71
C LYS A 61 14.14 -3.73 3.12
N LYS A 62 15.37 -3.26 3.34
CA LYS A 62 16.01 -3.30 4.66
C LYS A 62 15.19 -2.58 5.73
N ASN A 63 14.74 -1.34 5.45
CA ASN A 63 13.96 -0.55 6.41
C ASN A 63 12.62 -1.22 6.77
N VAL A 64 11.96 -1.87 5.81
CA VAL A 64 10.70 -2.59 6.03
C VAL A 64 10.95 -3.88 6.81
N GLY A 65 11.98 -4.65 6.43
CA GLY A 65 12.36 -5.88 7.12
C GLY A 65 12.78 -5.64 8.57
N GLU A 66 13.58 -4.60 8.84
CA GLU A 66 13.95 -4.21 10.22
C GLU A 66 12.72 -3.90 11.08
N LYS A 67 11.74 -3.16 10.54
CA LYS A 67 10.47 -2.87 11.22
C LYS A 67 9.65 -4.13 11.45
N SER A 68 9.64 -5.04 10.48
CA SER A 68 8.95 -6.31 10.58
C SER A 68 9.57 -7.19 11.67
N ILE A 69 10.90 -7.41 11.67
CA ILE A 69 11.64 -8.13 12.72
C ILE A 69 11.35 -7.51 14.09
N ALA A 70 11.47 -6.19 14.22
CA ALA A 70 11.19 -5.50 15.48
C ALA A 70 9.74 -5.72 15.96
N SER A 71 8.78 -5.82 15.03
CA SER A 71 7.38 -6.14 15.35
C SER A 71 7.23 -7.56 15.90
N TYR A 72 7.85 -8.55 15.27
CA TYR A 72 7.86 -9.94 15.75
C TYR A 72 8.47 -10.05 17.14
N VAL A 73 9.67 -9.49 17.34
CA VAL A 73 10.37 -9.50 18.63
C VAL A 73 9.53 -8.84 19.72
N LYS A 74 8.89 -7.71 19.43
CA LYS A 74 8.00 -7.03 20.38
C LYS A 74 6.79 -7.88 20.80
N LYS A 75 6.29 -8.74 19.91
CA LYS A 75 5.18 -9.66 20.18
C LYS A 75 5.63 -10.96 20.87
N GLY A 76 6.95 -11.18 21.03
CA GLY A 76 7.48 -12.44 21.53
C GLY A 76 7.42 -13.57 20.50
N GLU A 77 7.25 -13.24 19.21
CA GLU A 77 7.18 -14.19 18.10
C GLU A 77 8.54 -14.27 17.39
N THR A 78 8.84 -15.43 16.80
CA THR A 78 10.06 -15.59 15.99
C THR A 78 9.80 -15.09 14.57
N PRO A 79 10.61 -14.15 14.05
CA PRO A 79 10.45 -13.67 12.68
C PRO A 79 10.80 -14.79 11.68
N PRO A 80 10.21 -14.75 10.47
CA PRO A 80 10.49 -15.74 9.42
C PRO A 80 11.95 -15.76 8.96
N SER A 81 12.62 -14.59 9.00
CA SER A 81 14.06 -14.43 8.77
C SER A 81 14.64 -13.39 9.74
N THR A 82 15.93 -13.51 10.03
CA THR A 82 16.71 -12.49 10.77
C THR A 82 17.42 -11.51 9.84
N ASP A 83 17.45 -11.77 8.53
CA ASP A 83 17.99 -10.85 7.54
C ASP A 83 16.88 -9.89 7.07
N PRO A 84 16.99 -8.56 7.30
CA PRO A 84 16.01 -7.57 6.86
C PRO A 84 15.70 -7.56 5.36
N ILE A 85 16.54 -8.14 4.50
CA ILE A 85 16.29 -8.21 3.06
C ILE A 85 15.42 -9.43 2.70
N GLU A 86 15.44 -10.47 3.53
CA GLU A 86 14.75 -11.75 3.32
C GLU A 86 13.51 -11.95 4.20
N VAL A 87 13.21 -10.99 5.08
CA VAL A 87 12.06 -10.97 6.00
C VAL A 87 10.71 -10.83 5.30
#